data_AF-A0A1E3XGQ3-F1
#
_entry.id   AF-A0A1E3XGQ3-F1
#
_cell.length_a   1.000
_cell.length_b   1.000
_cell.length_c   1.000
_cell.angle_alpha   90.00
_cell.angle_beta   90.00
_cell.angle_gamma   90.00
#
_symmetry.space_group_name_H-M   'P 1'
#
loop_
_entity.id
_entity.type
_entity.pdbx_description
1 polymer ?
#
loop_
_entity_poly.entity_id
_entity_poly.type
_entity_poly.pdbx_seq_one_letter_code
_entity_poly.pdbx_strand_id
1 'polypeptide(L)'
;MVKMLTKNSILGIICFLIIAGTSIKGANGAEERGPFITLIEEQKVYLATPKKTFQYYCGPCHGDSANGKGIFFTIDLKPKPRDLTDVEYMAKLTDNYLQDFITKGSAAMEKSDLCPPWGNTLEEDRIKGIIAYLRSLTISKSKLEEKPATEKESKEKKAVRIAEGKQKGAPKAIIWSVLIISCFFLIFAAKNEWKKLARDKLL
;
A
#
# COMPACT_ATOMS: atom_id res chain seq x y z
N MET A 1 28.00 52.65 -42.59
CA MET A 1 27.85 51.74 -41.43
C MET A 1 26.38 51.45 -41.03
N VAL A 2 25.36 52.11 -41.61
CA VAL A 2 23.93 51.86 -41.30
C VAL A 2 23.29 50.75 -42.17
N LYS A 3 23.86 50.44 -43.35
CA LYS A 3 23.34 49.41 -44.28
C LYS A 3 23.59 47.95 -43.87
N MET A 4 24.46 47.69 -42.88
CA MET A 4 24.72 46.33 -42.37
C MET A 4 23.84 45.97 -41.16
N LEU A 5 23.41 46.95 -40.35
CA LEU A 5 22.51 46.67 -39.22
C LEU A 5 21.06 46.38 -39.66
N THR A 6 20.62 46.94 -40.78
CA THR A 6 19.25 46.73 -41.27
C THR A 6 19.04 45.36 -41.92
N LYS A 7 20.07 44.78 -42.55
CA LYS A 7 19.96 43.44 -43.16
C LYS A 7 19.93 42.31 -42.12
N ASN A 8 20.69 42.42 -41.03
CA ASN A 8 20.70 41.42 -39.96
C ASN A 8 19.43 41.46 -39.09
N SER A 9 18.79 42.63 -38.95
CA SER A 9 17.52 42.75 -38.21
C SER A 9 16.34 42.15 -38.99
N ILE A 10 16.33 42.30 -40.32
CA ILE A 10 15.27 41.71 -41.18
C ILE A 10 15.39 40.18 -41.22
N LEU A 11 16.61 39.63 -41.29
CA LEU A 11 16.82 38.18 -41.26
C LEU A 11 16.42 37.55 -39.91
N GLY A 12 16.65 38.26 -38.80
CA GLY A 12 16.23 37.84 -37.46
C GLY A 12 14.70 37.81 -37.29
N ILE A 13 13.98 38.81 -37.82
CA ILE A 13 12.51 38.89 -37.73
C ILE A 13 11.85 37.81 -38.60
N ILE A 14 12.40 37.50 -39.78
CA ILE A 14 11.89 36.42 -40.65
C ILE A 14 12.09 35.05 -39.98
N CYS A 15 13.24 34.80 -39.34
CA CYS A 15 13.43 33.59 -38.53
C CYS A 15 12.44 33.49 -37.37
N PHE A 16 12.14 34.61 -36.69
CA PHE A 16 11.19 34.62 -35.58
C PHE A 16 9.74 34.35 -36.02
N LEU A 17 9.34 34.88 -37.19
CA LEU A 17 8.00 34.66 -37.75
C LEU A 17 7.81 33.26 -38.35
N ILE A 18 8.87 32.62 -38.87
CA ILE A 18 8.80 31.21 -39.31
C ILE A 18 8.69 30.24 -38.11
N ILE A 19 9.34 30.57 -36.99
CA ILE A 19 9.24 29.77 -35.75
C ILE A 19 7.87 29.98 -35.08
N ALA A 20 7.32 31.20 -35.07
CA ALA A 20 6.00 31.48 -34.49
C ALA A 20 4.81 31.10 -35.39
N GLY A 21 5.01 30.99 -36.71
CA GLY A 21 3.94 30.78 -37.70
C GLY A 21 3.50 29.33 -37.94
N THR A 22 4.12 28.33 -37.29
CA THR A 22 3.81 26.89 -37.53
C THR A 22 3.11 26.18 -36.37
N SER A 23 2.66 26.91 -35.35
CA SER A 23 1.81 26.35 -34.27
C SER A 23 0.48 27.09 -34.14
N ILE A 24 -0.28 27.11 -35.23
CA ILE A 24 -1.75 27.17 -35.14
C ILE A 24 -2.26 25.93 -35.87
N LYS A 25 -2.06 24.77 -35.24
CA LYS A 25 -2.85 23.58 -35.56
C LYS A 25 -4.04 23.63 -34.63
N GLY A 26 -5.21 23.88 -35.21
CA GLY A 26 -6.49 23.98 -34.50
C GLY A 26 -6.67 22.78 -33.58
N ALA A 27 -6.73 23.06 -32.28
CA ALA A 27 -7.24 22.13 -31.29
C ALA A 27 -8.73 22.45 -31.14
N ASN A 28 -9.55 21.60 -31.75
CA ASN A 28 -10.92 21.42 -31.33
C ASN A 28 -10.91 21.16 -29.82
N GLY A 29 -11.79 21.84 -29.09
CA GLY A 29 -11.87 21.76 -27.64
C GLY A 29 -11.96 20.32 -27.16
N ALA A 30 -10.87 19.85 -26.54
CA ALA A 30 -10.85 18.71 -25.65
C ALA A 30 -10.27 19.22 -24.34
N GLU A 31 -11.18 19.42 -23.39
CA GLU A 31 -10.96 19.79 -22.01
C GLU A 31 -9.80 18.99 -21.38
N GLU A 32 -8.73 19.68 -20.98
CA GLU A 32 -7.64 19.09 -20.19
C GLU A 32 -8.14 18.73 -18.79
N ARG A 33 -8.71 17.53 -18.67
CA ARG A 33 -8.96 16.85 -17.41
C ARG A 33 -7.62 16.42 -16.80
N GLY A 34 -7.01 17.32 -16.04
CA GLY A 34 -5.67 17.19 -15.45
C GLY A 34 -5.47 16.06 -14.42
N PRO A 35 -4.30 16.02 -13.74
CA PRO A 35 -3.75 14.88 -12.98
C PRO A 35 -4.61 14.33 -11.83
N PHE A 36 -5.70 15.00 -11.47
CA PHE A 36 -6.66 14.56 -10.48
C PHE A 36 -7.45 13.31 -10.92
N ILE A 37 -7.86 13.24 -12.20
CA ILE A 37 -8.63 12.10 -12.72
C ILE A 37 -7.78 10.82 -12.73
N THR A 38 -6.49 10.93 -13.04
CA THR A 38 -5.57 9.78 -13.08
C THR A 38 -5.27 9.22 -11.69
N LEU A 39 -5.16 10.09 -10.68
CA LEU A 39 -4.92 9.67 -9.29
C LEU A 39 -6.14 8.94 -8.69
N ILE A 40 -7.36 9.40 -9.01
CA ILE A 40 -8.59 8.72 -8.56
C ILE A 40 -8.69 7.32 -9.18
N GLU A 41 -8.40 7.18 -10.47
CA GLU A 41 -8.42 5.88 -11.13
C GLU A 41 -7.36 4.94 -10.53
N GLU A 42 -6.16 5.45 -10.25
CA GLU A 42 -5.10 4.67 -9.60
C GLU A 42 -5.49 4.25 -8.16
N GLN A 43 -6.11 5.12 -7.38
CA GLN A 43 -6.62 4.76 -6.04
C GLN A 43 -7.74 3.72 -6.12
N LYS A 44 -8.65 3.84 -7.08
CA LYS A 44 -9.73 2.86 -7.31
C LYS A 44 -9.16 1.49 -7.70
N VAL A 45 -8.08 1.48 -8.48
CA VAL A 45 -7.32 0.27 -8.84
C VAL A 45 -6.58 -0.31 -7.62
N TYR A 46 -5.99 0.52 -6.76
CA TYR A 46 -5.34 0.05 -5.52
C TYR A 46 -6.33 -0.64 -4.56
N LEU A 47 -7.56 -0.10 -4.47
CA LEU A 47 -8.65 -0.64 -3.67
C LEU A 47 -9.50 -1.67 -4.45
N ALA A 48 -9.03 -2.19 -5.59
CA ALA A 48 -9.81 -3.06 -6.45
C ALA A 48 -10.27 -4.36 -5.73
N THR A 49 -9.50 -4.86 -4.76
CA THR A 49 -9.84 -6.08 -4.02
C THR A 49 -10.49 -5.77 -2.67
N PRO A 50 -11.41 -6.62 -2.19
CA PRO A 50 -11.98 -6.46 -0.85
C PRO A 50 -10.93 -6.52 0.27
N LYS A 51 -9.90 -7.37 0.11
CA LYS A 51 -8.77 -7.43 1.04
C LYS A 51 -8.04 -6.10 1.13
N LYS A 52 -7.71 -5.48 -0.01
CA LYS A 52 -7.00 -4.19 -0.02
C LYS A 52 -7.86 -3.07 0.54
N THR A 53 -9.16 -3.09 0.25
CA THR A 53 -10.11 -2.15 0.84
C THR A 53 -10.18 -2.31 2.36
N PHE A 54 -10.30 -3.53 2.86
CA PHE A 54 -10.25 -3.80 4.30
C PHE A 54 -8.95 -3.31 4.92
N GLN A 55 -7.79 -3.61 4.31
CA GLN A 55 -6.49 -3.18 4.83
C GLN A 55 -6.36 -1.66 4.88
N TYR A 56 -6.93 -0.94 3.90
CA TYR A 56 -6.88 0.52 3.84
C TYR A 56 -7.81 1.17 4.87
N TYR A 57 -9.09 0.79 4.92
CA TYR A 57 -10.08 1.45 5.77
C TYR A 57 -10.19 0.87 7.18
N CYS A 58 -10.08 -0.45 7.33
CA CYS A 58 -10.32 -1.17 8.58
C CYS A 58 -9.01 -1.59 9.27
N GLY A 59 -7.99 -1.93 8.47
CA GLY A 59 -6.68 -2.40 8.89
C GLY A 59 -5.94 -1.46 9.87
N PRO A 60 -6.05 -0.12 9.79
CA PRO A 60 -5.40 0.74 10.77
C PRO A 60 -5.81 0.46 12.23
N CYS A 61 -7.05 0.01 12.46
CA CYS A 61 -7.54 -0.37 13.80
C CYS A 61 -7.56 -1.89 14.01
N HIS A 62 -8.05 -2.67 13.03
CA HIS A 62 -8.22 -4.12 13.15
C HIS A 62 -6.99 -4.94 12.73
N GLY A 63 -5.95 -4.30 12.18
CA GLY A 63 -4.74 -4.94 11.66
C GLY A 63 -4.92 -5.53 10.25
N ASP A 64 -3.82 -5.66 9.51
CA ASP A 64 -3.81 -6.23 8.16
C ASP A 64 -4.27 -7.69 8.08
N SER A 65 -4.24 -8.38 9.23
CA SER A 65 -4.71 -9.76 9.41
C SER A 65 -6.07 -9.85 10.10
N ALA A 66 -6.73 -8.71 10.33
CA ALA A 66 -8.01 -8.58 11.02
C ALA A 66 -8.03 -9.08 12.48
N ASN A 67 -6.86 -9.22 13.10
CA ASN A 67 -6.68 -9.79 14.45
C ASN A 67 -6.89 -8.79 15.60
N GLY A 68 -7.42 -7.60 15.32
CA GLY A 68 -7.64 -6.54 16.31
C GLY A 68 -6.37 -5.79 16.72
N LYS A 69 -5.23 -6.01 16.06
CA LYS A 69 -3.93 -5.41 16.40
C LYS A 69 -3.41 -4.47 15.32
N GLY A 70 -4.25 -3.49 14.94
CA GLY A 70 -3.86 -2.43 14.00
C GLY A 70 -2.85 -1.44 14.59
N ILE A 71 -2.28 -0.58 13.75
CA ILE A 71 -1.32 0.46 14.21
C ILE A 71 -1.95 1.43 15.21
N PHE A 72 -3.26 1.65 15.10
CA PHE A 72 -4.05 2.48 16.02
C PHE A 72 -4.66 1.67 17.16
N PHE A 73 -4.26 0.41 17.37
CA PHE A 73 -4.52 -0.33 18.60
C PHE A 73 -3.68 0.27 19.74
N THR A 74 -4.12 1.40 20.28
CA THR A 74 -3.51 2.02 21.47
C THR A 74 -4.13 1.45 22.74
N ILE A 75 -3.42 1.56 23.87
CA ILE A 75 -3.95 1.14 25.18
C ILE A 75 -5.17 1.96 25.62
N ASP A 76 -5.35 3.14 25.03
CA ASP A 76 -6.37 4.11 25.41
C ASP A 76 -7.71 3.90 24.70
N LEU A 77 -7.77 3.13 23.61
CA LEU A 77 -9.03 2.79 22.96
C LEU A 77 -9.87 1.88 23.87
N LYS A 78 -10.98 2.41 24.37
CA LYS A 78 -11.98 1.70 25.16
C LYS A 78 -13.34 1.82 24.45
N PRO A 79 -13.90 0.72 23.92
CA PRO A 79 -13.34 -0.63 23.85
C PRO A 79 -12.22 -0.77 22.81
N LYS A 80 -11.40 -1.82 22.95
CA LYS A 80 -10.37 -2.15 21.96
C LYS A 80 -11.00 -2.71 20.67
N PRO A 81 -10.37 -2.49 19.50
CA PRO A 81 -10.73 -3.17 18.27
C PRO A 81 -10.77 -4.70 18.46
N ARG A 82 -11.86 -5.34 18.02
CA ARG A 82 -12.05 -6.79 18.15
C ARG A 82 -11.24 -7.57 17.13
N ASP A 83 -10.83 -8.78 17.51
CA ASP A 83 -10.33 -9.80 16.58
C ASP A 83 -11.48 -10.29 15.70
N LEU A 84 -11.47 -9.92 14.42
CA LEU A 84 -12.46 -10.32 13.42
C LEU A 84 -12.15 -11.69 12.81
N THR A 85 -11.10 -12.37 13.28
CA THR A 85 -10.78 -13.77 12.97
C THR A 85 -11.27 -14.73 14.06
N ASP A 86 -11.88 -14.24 15.14
CA ASP A 86 -12.51 -15.07 16.17
C ASP A 86 -13.67 -15.87 15.56
N VAL A 87 -13.47 -17.17 15.40
CA VAL A 87 -14.40 -18.08 14.72
C VAL A 87 -15.74 -18.15 15.45
N GLU A 88 -15.71 -18.33 16.77
CA GLU A 88 -16.93 -18.47 17.58
C GLU A 88 -17.74 -17.18 17.62
N TYR A 89 -17.06 -16.04 17.73
CA TYR A 89 -17.73 -14.74 17.72
C TYR A 89 -18.33 -14.44 16.35
N MET A 90 -17.55 -14.58 15.27
CA MET A 90 -17.99 -14.26 13.92
C MET A 90 -19.12 -15.20 13.44
N ALA A 91 -19.14 -16.46 13.89
CA ALA A 91 -20.21 -17.41 13.58
C ALA A 91 -21.58 -16.97 14.13
N LYS A 92 -21.62 -16.17 15.21
CA LYS A 92 -22.86 -15.66 15.81
C LYS A 92 -23.45 -14.46 15.05
N LEU A 93 -22.66 -13.82 14.19
CA LEU A 93 -23.08 -12.64 13.44
C LEU A 93 -23.61 -13.05 12.08
N THR A 94 -24.75 -12.49 11.66
CA THR A 94 -25.28 -12.68 10.31
C THR A 94 -24.61 -11.72 9.33
N ASP A 95 -24.63 -12.04 8.03
CA ASP A 95 -24.07 -11.15 7.01
C ASP A 95 -24.85 -9.82 6.94
N ASN A 96 -26.17 -9.84 7.14
CA ASN A 96 -26.98 -8.62 7.23
C ASN A 96 -26.57 -7.74 8.43
N TYR A 97 -26.30 -8.35 9.59
CA TYR A 97 -25.80 -7.61 10.74
C TYR A 97 -24.43 -6.98 10.44
N LEU A 98 -23.52 -7.71 9.79
CA LEU A 98 -22.21 -7.17 9.41
C LEU A 98 -22.32 -6.06 8.36
N GLN A 99 -23.24 -6.21 7.39
CA GLN A 99 -23.55 -5.19 6.39
C GLN A 99 -24.05 -3.91 7.07
N ASP A 100 -25.02 -4.02 7.97
CA ASP A 100 -25.54 -2.88 8.73
C ASP A 100 -24.45 -2.24 9.59
N PHE A 101 -23.64 -3.04 10.28
CA PHE A 101 -22.55 -2.56 11.13
C PHE A 101 -21.52 -1.75 10.33
N ILE A 102 -21.09 -2.25 9.17
CA ILE A 102 -20.10 -1.55 8.33
C ILE A 102 -20.73 -0.30 7.71
N THR A 103 -21.98 -0.39 7.26
CA THR A 103 -22.68 0.72 6.59
C THR A 103 -22.96 1.86 7.56
N LYS A 104 -23.50 1.55 8.75
CA LYS A 104 -24.04 2.51 9.72
C LYS A 104 -23.09 2.82 10.88
N GLY A 105 -21.99 2.07 11.00
CA GLY A 105 -21.02 2.23 12.08
C GLY A 105 -21.50 1.63 13.40
N SER A 106 -20.61 1.61 14.40
CA SER A 106 -20.87 0.94 15.68
C SER A 106 -21.87 1.67 16.58
N ALA A 107 -21.99 2.99 16.45
CA ALA A 107 -22.95 3.81 17.20
C ALA A 107 -24.41 3.40 16.91
N ALA A 108 -24.73 3.18 15.64
CA ALA A 108 -26.06 2.75 15.19
C ALA A 108 -26.44 1.35 15.68
N MET A 109 -25.47 0.58 16.17
CA MET A 109 -25.64 -0.76 16.71
C MET A 109 -25.61 -0.77 18.25
N GLU A 110 -25.81 0.39 18.88
CA GLU A 110 -25.78 0.60 20.33
C GLU A 110 -24.44 0.15 20.96
N LYS A 111 -23.34 0.42 20.25
CA LYS A 111 -21.96 0.19 20.74
C LYS A 111 -21.20 1.51 20.81
N SER A 112 -19.89 1.44 21.03
CA SER A 112 -19.00 2.61 21.05
C SER A 112 -19.05 3.41 19.76
N ASP A 113 -18.67 4.68 19.78
CA ASP A 113 -18.64 5.54 18.58
C ASP A 113 -17.32 5.46 17.79
N LEU A 114 -16.47 4.48 18.10
CA LEU A 114 -15.10 4.38 17.57
C LEU A 114 -15.01 3.77 16.16
N CYS A 115 -16.00 2.98 15.72
CA CYS A 115 -16.03 2.43 14.36
C CYS A 115 -17.00 3.27 13.51
N PRO A 116 -16.49 4.11 12.60
CA PRO A 116 -17.31 5.05 11.86
C PRO A 116 -18.23 4.35 10.84
N PRO A 117 -19.31 5.02 10.39
CA PRO A 117 -20.13 4.56 9.28
C PRO A 117 -19.38 4.62 7.95
N TRP A 118 -19.38 3.54 7.18
CA TRP A 118 -18.72 3.49 5.87
C TRP A 118 -19.68 3.54 4.67
N GLY A 119 -20.99 3.60 4.90
CA GLY A 119 -22.00 3.58 3.81
C GLY A 119 -21.92 4.74 2.81
N ASN A 120 -21.33 5.88 3.21
CA ASN A 120 -21.10 7.02 2.31
C ASN A 120 -19.72 7.00 1.63
N THR A 121 -18.87 6.02 1.97
CA THR A 121 -17.50 5.89 1.47
C THR A 121 -17.32 4.65 0.61
N LEU A 122 -18.02 3.57 0.94
CA LEU A 122 -17.93 2.28 0.26
C LEU A 122 -19.28 1.93 -0.36
N GLU A 123 -19.24 1.54 -1.64
CA GLU A 123 -20.40 0.96 -2.30
C GLU A 123 -20.82 -0.35 -1.64
N GLU A 124 -22.11 -0.69 -1.74
CA GLU A 124 -22.67 -1.89 -1.09
C GLU A 124 -21.93 -3.18 -1.49
N ASP A 125 -21.62 -3.35 -2.77
CA ASP A 125 -20.87 -4.50 -3.27
C ASP A 125 -19.46 -4.59 -2.70
N ARG A 126 -18.85 -3.43 -2.40
CA ARG A 126 -17.55 -3.40 -1.75
C ARG A 126 -17.64 -3.87 -0.30
N ILE A 127 -18.69 -3.45 0.41
CA ILE A 127 -18.96 -3.90 1.79
C ILE A 127 -19.23 -5.41 1.82
N LYS A 128 -20.07 -5.93 0.92
CA LYS A 128 -20.30 -7.38 0.76
C LYS A 128 -19.00 -8.13 0.50
N GLY A 129 -18.14 -7.60 -0.36
CA GLY A 129 -16.81 -8.16 -0.61
C GLY A 129 -15.94 -8.22 0.65
N ILE A 130 -15.97 -7.18 1.49
CA ILE A 130 -15.23 -7.16 2.76
C ILE A 130 -15.76 -8.24 3.70
N ILE A 131 -17.09 -8.40 3.79
CA ILE A 131 -17.72 -9.46 4.60
C ILE A 131 -17.26 -10.84 4.13
N ALA A 132 -17.30 -11.10 2.82
CA ALA A 132 -16.82 -12.35 2.25
C ALA A 132 -15.33 -12.60 2.56
N TYR A 133 -14.51 -11.55 2.50
CA TYR A 133 -13.10 -11.64 2.92
C TYR A 133 -12.97 -12.05 4.40
N LEU A 134 -13.72 -11.43 5.32
CA LEU A 134 -13.70 -11.78 6.74
C LEU A 134 -14.16 -13.23 6.97
N ARG A 135 -15.20 -13.69 6.28
CA ARG A 135 -15.65 -15.10 6.32
C ARG A 135 -14.55 -16.06 5.85
N SER A 136 -13.79 -15.69 4.82
CA SER A 136 -12.67 -16.52 4.35
C SER A 136 -11.57 -16.67 5.42
N LEU A 137 -11.35 -15.65 6.26
CA LEU A 137 -10.37 -15.69 7.35
C LEU A 137 -10.82 -16.65 8.46
N THR A 138 -12.10 -16.62 8.83
CA THR A 138 -12.64 -17.49 9.88
C THR A 138 -12.66 -18.96 9.45
N ILE A 139 -13.03 -19.26 8.20
CA ILE A 139 -12.98 -20.62 7.63
C ILE A 139 -11.55 -21.14 7.59
N SER A 140 -10.59 -20.30 7.18
CA SER A 140 -9.19 -20.68 7.15
C SER A 140 -8.66 -21.01 8.55
N LYS A 141 -9.08 -20.27 9.57
CA LYS A 141 -8.68 -20.47 10.96
C LYS A 141 -9.31 -21.72 11.57
N SER A 142 -10.61 -21.96 11.37
CA SER A 142 -11.27 -23.18 11.86
C SER A 142 -10.62 -24.45 11.29
N LYS A 143 -10.25 -24.45 10.01
CA LYS A 143 -9.53 -25.56 9.38
C LYS A 143 -8.15 -25.84 9.98
N LEU A 144 -7.49 -24.82 10.53
CA LEU A 144 -6.19 -24.98 11.21
C LEU A 144 -6.37 -25.55 12.62
N GLU A 145 -7.48 -25.23 13.28
CA GLU A 145 -7.80 -25.65 14.65
C GLU A 145 -8.42 -27.07 14.70
N GLU A 146 -9.15 -27.48 13.65
CA GLU A 146 -9.76 -28.81 13.53
C GLU A 146 -8.76 -29.95 13.24
N LYS A 147 -7.51 -29.65 12.89
CA LYS A 147 -6.51 -30.71 12.68
C LYS A 147 -6.10 -31.28 14.03
N PRO A 148 -6.50 -32.51 14.39
CA PRO A 148 -6.34 -33.01 15.75
C PRO A 148 -4.86 -33.17 16.09
N ALA A 149 -4.55 -32.79 17.33
CA ALA A 149 -3.27 -32.99 17.98
C ALA A 149 -3.05 -34.47 18.32
N THR A 150 -3.05 -35.39 17.34
CA THR A 150 -2.71 -36.81 17.52
C THR A 150 -2.18 -37.41 16.22
N GLU A 151 -0.95 -37.08 15.85
CA GLU A 151 0.01 -37.85 15.01
C GLU A 151 1.09 -36.87 14.53
N LYS A 152 2.04 -36.59 15.42
CA LYS A 152 3.32 -35.96 15.06
C LYS A 152 4.46 -36.93 15.35
N GLU A 153 4.36 -38.12 14.80
CA GLU A 153 5.46 -39.06 14.61
C GLU A 153 4.83 -40.16 13.76
N SER A 154 5.19 -40.45 12.53
CA SER A 154 6.49 -40.37 11.88
C SER A 154 6.26 -40.69 10.40
N LYS A 155 7.15 -40.19 9.55
CA LYS A 155 7.33 -40.58 8.14
C LYS A 155 6.26 -40.10 7.15
N GLU A 156 6.76 -39.72 5.98
CA GLU A 156 6.00 -39.62 4.73
C GLU A 156 5.11 -38.38 4.49
N LYS A 157 5.76 -37.23 4.32
CA LYS A 157 5.54 -36.40 3.11
C LYS A 157 6.85 -35.71 2.72
N LYS A 158 7.86 -36.56 2.57
CA LYS A 158 9.12 -36.32 1.84
C LYS A 158 8.90 -36.25 0.32
N ALA A 159 7.68 -36.49 -0.19
CA ALA A 159 7.46 -36.73 -1.61
C ALA A 159 6.78 -35.59 -2.41
N VAL A 160 6.17 -34.57 -1.80
CA VAL A 160 5.47 -33.51 -2.57
C VAL A 160 6.12 -32.16 -2.33
N ARG A 161 7.35 -32.07 -2.82
CA ARG A 161 7.99 -30.81 -3.21
C ARG A 161 7.88 -30.66 -4.73
N ILE A 162 6.70 -30.56 -5.33
CA ILE A 162 6.60 -30.02 -6.70
C ILE A 162 5.31 -29.20 -6.81
N ALA A 163 5.46 -27.98 -7.33
CA ALA A 163 4.44 -26.99 -7.68
C ALA A 163 3.79 -26.19 -6.53
N GLU A 164 4.37 -25.03 -6.20
CA GLU A 164 3.77 -23.70 -6.50
C GLU A 164 4.52 -22.57 -5.77
N GLY A 165 4.75 -21.48 -6.50
CA GLY A 165 5.73 -20.44 -6.22
C GLY A 165 5.37 -19.57 -5.03
N LYS A 166 6.23 -19.62 -4.01
CA LYS A 166 6.24 -18.68 -2.90
C LYS A 166 7.06 -17.46 -3.29
N GLN A 167 6.42 -16.30 -3.46
CA GLN A 167 7.14 -15.01 -3.42
C GLN A 167 7.83 -14.88 -2.05
N LYS A 168 9.14 -15.02 -2.05
CA LYS A 168 9.99 -14.81 -0.88
C LYS A 168 10.44 -13.35 -0.92
N GLY A 169 9.91 -12.52 -0.02
CA GLY A 169 10.63 -11.30 0.37
C GLY A 169 12.07 -11.68 0.72
N ALA A 170 13.02 -10.83 0.35
CA ALA A 170 14.44 -11.15 0.37
C ALA A 170 14.82 -11.84 1.68
N PRO A 171 15.49 -13.02 1.64
CA PRO A 171 15.85 -13.76 2.85
C PRO A 171 16.60 -12.81 3.78
N LYS A 172 16.25 -12.80 5.07
CA LYS A 172 16.82 -11.89 6.07
C LYS A 172 18.35 -11.81 5.94
N ALA A 173 19.02 -12.93 5.63
CA ALA A 173 20.46 -13.00 5.35
C ALA A 173 20.98 -12.02 4.27
N ILE A 174 20.21 -11.74 3.20
CA ILE A 174 20.59 -10.78 2.15
C ILE A 174 20.47 -9.33 2.65
N ILE A 175 19.47 -9.04 3.49
CA ILE A 175 19.32 -7.70 4.10
C ILE A 175 20.51 -7.44 5.04
N TRP A 176 20.88 -8.41 5.88
CA TRP A 176 22.05 -8.29 6.75
C TRP A 176 23.36 -8.24 5.95
N SER A 177 23.50 -8.97 4.84
CA SER A 177 24.72 -8.89 4.02
C SER A 177 24.90 -7.52 3.37
N VAL A 178 23.83 -6.90 2.87
CA VAL A 178 23.91 -5.55 2.26
C VAL A 178 24.26 -4.50 3.32
N LEU A 179 23.68 -4.60 4.53
CA LEU A 179 24.01 -3.69 5.64
C LEU A 179 25.46 -3.84 6.10
N ILE A 180 25.97 -5.07 6.23
CA ILE A 180 27.36 -5.33 6.62
C ILE A 180 28.33 -4.78 5.56
N ILE A 181 28.05 -5.01 4.28
CA ILE A 181 28.88 -4.50 3.18
C ILE A 181 28.86 -2.96 3.17
N SER A 182 27.68 -2.35 3.31
CA SER A 182 27.55 -0.88 3.38
C SER A 182 28.33 -0.29 4.55
N CYS A 183 28.23 -0.88 5.75
CA CYS A 183 29.01 -0.44 6.91
C CYS A 183 30.52 -0.58 6.69
N PHE A 184 30.98 -1.66 6.02
CA PHE A 184 32.40 -1.84 5.73
C PHE A 184 32.95 -0.75 4.80
N PHE A 185 32.19 -0.38 3.75
CA PHE A 185 32.58 0.71 2.85
C PHE A 185 32.67 2.06 3.57
N LEU A 186 31.71 2.37 4.44
CA LEU A 186 31.73 3.61 5.22
C LEU A 186 32.92 3.67 6.19
N ILE A 187 33.23 2.57 6.87
CA ILE A 187 34.39 2.48 7.77
C ILE A 187 35.71 2.61 6.99
N PHE A 188 35.80 2.00 5.81
CA PHE A 188 36.99 2.10 4.97
C PHE A 188 37.21 3.53 4.44
N ALA A 189 36.14 4.18 3.97
CA ALA A 189 36.18 5.57 3.51
C ALA A 189 36.62 6.51 4.65
N ALA A 190 36.00 6.39 5.83
CA ALA A 190 36.35 7.19 7.00
C ALA A 190 37.83 7.00 7.42
N LYS A 191 38.33 5.76 7.41
CA LYS A 191 39.76 5.48 7.69
C LYS A 191 40.71 6.12 6.68
N ASN A 192 40.36 6.08 5.39
CA ASN A 192 41.20 6.62 4.34
C ASN A 192 41.25 8.16 4.40
N GLU A 193 40.11 8.80 4.68
CA GLU A 193 40.03 10.25 4.89
C GLU A 193 40.79 10.69 6.15
N TRP A 194 40.65 9.97 7.27
CA TRP A 194 41.44 10.26 8.47
C TRP A 194 42.94 10.12 8.24
N LYS A 195 43.37 9.13 7.47
CA LYS A 195 44.78 8.95 7.09
C LYS A 195 45.27 10.09 6.20
N LYS A 196 44.41 10.68 5.37
CA LYS A 196 44.74 11.86 4.56
C LYS A 196 44.91 13.09 5.45
N LEU A 197 43.94 13.38 6.31
CA LEU A 197 44.00 14.49 7.25
C LEU A 197 45.17 14.39 8.24
N ALA A 198 45.56 13.17 8.65
CA ALA A 198 46.72 12.95 9.49
C ALA A 198 48.05 13.22 8.77
N ARG A 199 48.13 12.97 7.45
CA ARG A 199 49.30 13.31 6.63
C ARG A 199 49.40 14.81 6.35
N ASP A 200 48.26 15.47 6.15
CA ASP A 200 48.20 16.91 5.88
C ASP A 200 48.50 17.77 7.12
N LYS A 201 48.40 17.21 8.34
CA LYS A 201 48.82 17.86 9.60
C LYS A 201 50.31 17.69 9.96
N LEU A 202 51.05 16.89 9.19
CA LEU A 202 52.48 16.61 9.41
C LEU A 202 53.41 17.34 8.39
N LEU A 203 52.84 18.24 7.58
CA LEU A 203 53.52 19.24 6.76
C LEU A 203 53.17 20.63 7.28
#